data_AF-A0A3S1D2M2-F1
#
_entry.id   AF-A0A3S1D2M2-F1
#
_cell.length_a   1.000
_cell.length_b   1.000
_cell.length_c   1.000
_cell.angle_alpha   90.00
_cell.angle_beta   90.00
_cell.angle_gamma   90.00
#
_symmetry.space_group_name_H-M   'P 1'
#
loop_
_entity.id
_entity.type
_entity.pdbx_description
1 polymer ?
#
loop_
_entity_poly.entity_id
_entity_poly.type
_entity_poly.pdbx_seq_one_letter_code
_entity_poly.pdbx_strand_id
1 'polypeptide(L)'
;VYTGWGGCAPRGVRGFPVYRPEHWAFAGTGIYYGDLLGADSHVYGYEVDGLDFEIRGGLPYPTATSGATEGLQVLAVGMASQVEESADIPIEDQFLTDEDGRFTAETLFGEASDANLEKVKRGNGMIVNFPRGKGEVFHAGSCEWVAGLLRQDPMVERVTKNVLDRYLGKS
;
A
#
# COMPACT_ATOMS: atom_id res chain seq x y z
N VAL A 1 -7.85 1.06 -1.81
CA VAL A 1 -8.05 -0.34 -2.28
C VAL A 1 -7.77 -1.28 -1.12
N TYR A 2 -8.22 -2.53 -1.16
CA TYR A 2 -8.26 -3.37 0.04
C TYR A 2 -7.27 -4.55 0.05
N THR A 3 -6.84 -4.95 1.24
CA THR A 3 -6.04 -6.16 1.47
C THR A 3 -6.28 -6.70 2.88
N GLY A 4 -6.43 -8.02 3.01
CA GLY A 4 -6.71 -8.66 4.30
C GLY A 4 -8.08 -8.29 4.90
N TRP A 5 -9.00 -7.78 4.07
CA TRP A 5 -10.36 -7.43 4.47
C TRP A 5 -11.36 -8.17 3.58
N GLY A 6 -12.21 -8.97 4.20
CA GLY A 6 -13.10 -9.89 3.48
C GLY A 6 -12.33 -10.79 2.51
N GLY A 7 -12.83 -10.88 1.27
CA GLY A 7 -12.20 -11.64 0.18
C GLY A 7 -11.07 -10.91 -0.55
N CYS A 8 -10.65 -9.71 -0.13
CA CYS A 8 -9.60 -8.94 -0.81
C CYS A 8 -8.21 -9.41 -0.37
N ALA A 9 -7.52 -10.14 -1.25
CA ALA A 9 -6.21 -10.74 -0.98
C ALA A 9 -6.18 -11.51 0.37
N PRO A 10 -7.05 -12.51 0.57
CA PRO A 10 -7.33 -13.09 1.90
C PRO A 10 -6.13 -13.85 2.50
N ARG A 11 -5.17 -14.24 1.65
CA ARG A 11 -3.90 -14.88 2.02
C ARG A 11 -2.70 -14.03 1.60
N GLY A 12 -2.92 -12.74 1.39
CA GLY A 12 -1.92 -11.78 0.94
C GLY A 12 -0.81 -11.54 1.97
N VAL A 13 0.20 -10.82 1.53
CA VAL A 13 1.31 -10.39 2.39
C VAL A 13 0.77 -9.38 3.40
N ARG A 14 0.87 -9.67 4.69
CA ARG A 14 0.30 -8.84 5.78
C ARG A 14 1.22 -7.71 6.23
N GLY A 15 2.35 -7.53 5.55
CA GLY A 15 3.30 -6.44 5.74
C GLY A 15 3.73 -5.89 4.39
N PHE A 16 4.39 -4.73 4.39
CA PHE A 16 4.83 -4.06 3.17
C PHE A 16 6.09 -4.74 2.58
N PRO A 17 6.05 -5.27 1.35
CA PRO A 17 7.25 -5.77 0.67
C PRO A 17 8.21 -4.64 0.31
N VAL A 18 9.40 -4.64 0.89
CA VAL A 18 10.36 -3.53 0.78
C VAL A 18 11.23 -3.64 -0.47
N TYR A 19 11.32 -2.54 -1.21
CA TYR A 19 12.15 -2.42 -2.43
C TYR A 19 13.37 -1.51 -2.26
N ARG A 20 13.37 -0.61 -1.28
CA ARG A 20 14.45 0.38 -1.06
C ARG A 20 14.87 0.43 0.41
N PRO A 21 15.43 -0.66 0.97
CA PRO A 21 15.77 -0.74 2.40
C PRO A 21 16.83 0.29 2.84
N GLU A 22 17.61 0.84 1.91
CA GLU A 22 18.64 1.85 2.18
C GLU A 22 18.05 3.24 2.48
N HIS A 23 16.75 3.44 2.25
CA HIS A 23 16.09 4.71 2.52
C HIS A 23 16.17 5.06 4.02
N TRP A 24 16.38 6.34 4.33
CA TRP A 24 16.60 6.81 5.72
C TRP A 24 15.47 6.42 6.68
N ALA A 25 14.25 6.28 6.17
CA ALA A 25 13.09 5.88 6.96
C ALA A 25 13.26 4.49 7.57
N PHE A 26 13.99 3.59 6.92
CA PHE A 26 14.22 2.21 7.37
C PHE A 26 15.52 2.04 8.17
N ALA A 27 16.27 3.11 8.42
CA ALA A 27 17.52 3.03 9.17
C ALA A 27 17.31 2.40 10.55
N GLY A 28 18.15 1.41 10.89
CA GLY A 28 18.11 0.72 12.18
C GLY A 28 16.94 -0.25 12.38
N THR A 29 16.17 -0.54 11.35
CA THR A 29 15.15 -1.61 11.38
C THR A 29 15.76 -3.00 11.18
N GLY A 30 16.86 -3.09 10.42
CA GLY A 30 17.43 -4.37 9.98
C GLY A 30 16.69 -5.00 8.81
N ILE A 31 15.80 -4.26 8.13
CA ILE A 31 15.06 -4.75 6.97
C ILE A 31 15.90 -4.76 5.69
N TYR A 32 15.69 -5.74 4.83
CA TYR A 32 16.38 -5.89 3.55
C TYR A 32 15.42 -5.90 2.36
N TYR A 33 15.99 -5.93 1.15
CA TYR A 33 15.24 -5.99 -0.09
C TYR A 33 14.43 -7.30 -0.18
N GLY A 34 13.12 -7.17 -0.37
CA GLY A 34 12.19 -8.30 -0.42
C GLY A 34 11.59 -8.70 0.94
N ASP A 35 12.09 -8.16 2.05
CA ASP A 35 11.51 -8.42 3.38
C ASP A 35 10.16 -7.71 3.54
N LEU A 36 9.37 -8.21 4.50
CA LEU A 36 8.06 -7.66 4.82
C LEU A 36 8.12 -6.79 6.08
N LEU A 37 7.87 -5.49 5.93
CA LEU A 37 7.77 -4.57 7.06
C LEU A 37 6.41 -4.73 7.76
N GLY A 38 6.43 -5.04 9.04
CA GLY A 38 5.24 -5.09 9.91
C GLY A 38 4.29 -6.26 9.64
N ALA A 39 4.80 -7.37 9.09
CA ALA A 39 3.98 -8.53 8.76
C ALA A 39 3.36 -9.22 9.98
N ASP A 40 4.07 -9.30 11.11
CA ASP A 40 3.55 -9.93 12.34
C ASP A 40 2.44 -9.09 12.98
N SER A 41 2.50 -7.77 12.78
CA SER A 41 1.53 -6.81 13.29
C SER A 41 0.49 -6.38 12.26
N HIS A 42 0.43 -7.04 11.10
CA HIS A 42 -0.58 -6.87 10.04
C HIS A 42 -0.75 -5.42 9.55
N VAL A 43 0.33 -4.65 9.43
CA VAL A 43 0.25 -3.22 9.05
C VAL A 43 -0.07 -2.97 7.58
N TYR A 44 -0.01 -4.00 6.74
CA TYR A 44 -0.50 -3.93 5.36
C TYR A 44 -1.88 -4.58 5.32
N GLY A 45 -2.90 -3.78 5.61
CA GLY A 45 -4.24 -4.29 5.86
C GLY A 45 -5.33 -3.25 5.76
N TYR A 46 -6.55 -3.76 5.67
CA TYR A 46 -7.79 -3.01 5.49
C TYR A 46 -7.76 -2.18 4.20
N GLU A 47 -7.63 -0.86 4.29
CA GLU A 47 -7.38 0.01 3.14
C GLU A 47 -5.91 0.35 3.01
N VAL A 48 -5.45 0.32 1.76
CA VAL A 48 -4.11 0.75 1.34
C VAL A 48 -4.19 1.66 0.12
N ASP A 49 -3.21 2.55 0.04
CA ASP A 49 -3.08 3.54 -1.01
C ASP A 49 -1.91 3.22 -1.92
N GLY A 50 -2.13 3.32 -3.22
CA GLY A 50 -1.14 3.01 -4.24
C GLY A 50 -1.29 3.90 -5.46
N LEU A 51 -0.44 3.67 -6.45
CA LEU A 51 -0.47 4.37 -7.73
C LEU A 51 -0.08 3.42 -8.87
N ASP A 52 -0.27 3.86 -10.10
CA ASP A 52 0.17 3.11 -11.27
C ASP A 52 1.70 3.14 -11.40
N PHE A 53 2.31 1.97 -11.60
CA PHE A 53 3.77 1.83 -11.57
C PHE A 53 4.26 0.75 -12.52
N GLU A 54 5.54 0.85 -12.88
CA GLU A 54 6.28 -0.17 -13.61
C GLU A 54 7.50 -0.62 -12.82
N ILE A 55 7.88 -1.89 -12.96
CA ILE A 55 9.14 -2.40 -12.43
C ILE A 55 10.24 -2.20 -13.46
N ARG A 56 11.32 -1.52 -13.07
CA ARG A 56 12.53 -1.37 -13.88
C ARG A 56 13.73 -1.82 -13.06
N GLY A 57 14.48 -2.80 -13.55
CA GLY A 57 15.67 -3.32 -12.86
C GLY A 57 15.38 -3.82 -11.44
N GLY A 58 14.19 -4.38 -11.18
CA GLY A 58 13.80 -4.88 -9.87
C GLY A 58 13.25 -3.83 -8.90
N LEU A 59 13.08 -2.57 -9.33
CA LEU A 59 12.58 -1.49 -8.50
C LEU A 59 11.29 -0.87 -9.08
N PRO A 60 10.32 -0.48 -8.24
CA PRO A 60 9.10 0.18 -8.67
C PRO A 60 9.36 1.66 -8.97
N TYR A 61 8.74 2.12 -10.05
CA TYR A 61 8.72 3.51 -10.47
C TYR A 61 7.31 3.90 -10.91
N PRO A 62 6.81 5.08 -10.52
CA PRO A 62 5.53 5.57 -11.02
C PRO A 62 5.53 5.64 -12.54
N THR A 63 4.42 5.27 -13.17
CA THR A 63 4.25 5.49 -14.62
C THR A 63 4.10 6.98 -14.90
N ALA A 64 4.30 7.38 -16.17
CA ALA A 64 4.12 8.77 -16.58
C ALA A 64 2.69 9.30 -16.38
N THR A 65 1.69 8.40 -16.34
CA THR A 65 0.27 8.71 -16.17
C THR A 65 -0.23 8.55 -14.74
N SER A 66 0.63 8.15 -13.81
CA SER A 66 0.29 7.92 -12.39
C SER A 66 -0.17 9.16 -11.63
N GLY A 67 0.13 10.36 -12.14
CA GLY A 67 -0.08 11.63 -11.43
C GLY A 67 0.90 11.87 -10.28
N ALA A 68 1.93 11.02 -10.12
CA ALA A 68 2.96 11.19 -9.10
C ALA A 68 3.73 12.51 -9.31
N THR A 69 4.08 13.18 -8.20
CA THR A 69 4.94 14.36 -8.24
C THR A 69 6.37 13.99 -8.60
N GLU A 70 7.09 14.92 -9.23
CA GLU A 70 8.51 14.75 -9.52
C GLU A 70 9.30 14.40 -8.25
N GLY A 71 10.24 13.46 -8.38
CA GLY A 71 11.07 12.99 -7.28
C GLY A 71 10.43 11.95 -6.36
N LEU A 72 9.20 11.47 -6.65
CA LEU A 72 8.59 10.42 -5.84
C LEU A 72 9.36 9.10 -5.92
N GLN A 73 9.68 8.56 -4.75
CA GLN A 73 10.27 7.26 -4.55
C GLN A 73 9.22 6.30 -3.99
N VAL A 74 9.04 5.17 -4.69
CA VAL A 74 8.28 4.04 -4.17
C VAL A 74 9.24 3.16 -3.37
N LEU A 75 8.97 3.01 -2.08
CA LEU A 75 9.84 2.34 -1.12
C LEU A 75 9.42 0.89 -0.85
N ALA A 76 8.12 0.64 -0.89
CA ALA A 76 7.51 -0.68 -0.70
C ALA A 76 6.23 -0.80 -1.53
N VAL A 77 5.90 -2.01 -2.03
CA VAL A 77 4.68 -2.27 -2.81
C VAL A 77 4.10 -3.63 -2.48
N GLY A 78 2.83 -3.68 -2.08
CA GLY A 78 2.05 -4.90 -1.93
C GLY A 78 0.89 -4.96 -2.92
N MET A 79 0.33 -6.15 -3.10
CA MET A 79 -0.88 -6.36 -3.93
C MET A 79 -2.15 -6.08 -3.11
N ALA A 80 -3.14 -5.46 -3.75
CA ALA A 80 -4.45 -5.16 -3.17
C ALA A 80 -5.56 -5.39 -4.20
N SER A 81 -6.81 -5.43 -3.76
CA SER A 81 -7.98 -5.68 -4.59
C SER A 81 -9.10 -4.68 -4.31
N GLN A 82 -9.92 -4.40 -5.31
CA GLN A 82 -11.19 -3.66 -5.18
C GLN A 82 -12.40 -4.61 -5.20
N VAL A 83 -12.15 -5.92 -5.33
CA VAL A 83 -13.18 -6.96 -5.43
C VAL A 83 -12.80 -8.14 -4.56
N GLU A 84 -13.79 -8.73 -3.91
CA GLU A 84 -13.59 -9.95 -3.13
C GLU A 84 -13.42 -11.17 -4.02
N GLU A 85 -12.40 -11.97 -3.71
CA GLU A 85 -12.33 -13.35 -4.18
C GLU A 85 -13.28 -14.20 -3.33
N SER A 86 -14.44 -14.53 -3.89
CA SER A 86 -15.55 -15.14 -3.15
C SER A 86 -16.25 -16.28 -3.90
N ALA A 87 -15.61 -16.87 -4.92
CA ALA A 87 -16.21 -17.90 -5.77
C ALA A 87 -16.78 -19.11 -5.00
N ASP A 88 -16.23 -19.39 -3.82
CA ASP A 88 -16.63 -20.50 -2.94
C ASP A 88 -17.45 -20.04 -1.72
N ILE A 89 -17.87 -18.76 -1.66
CA ILE A 89 -18.56 -18.15 -0.52
C ILE A 89 -20.00 -17.78 -0.95
N PRO A 90 -21.05 -18.23 -0.23
CA PRO A 90 -22.43 -17.82 -0.49
C PRO A 90 -22.57 -16.29 -0.47
N ILE A 91 -23.43 -15.73 -1.33
CA ILE A 91 -23.54 -14.27 -1.51
C ILE A 91 -23.95 -13.55 -0.21
N GLU A 92 -24.74 -14.21 0.63
CA GLU A 92 -25.17 -13.74 1.95
C GLU A 92 -24.03 -13.62 2.97
N ASP A 93 -22.92 -14.33 2.74
CA ASP A 93 -21.73 -14.34 3.59
C ASP A 93 -20.59 -13.49 3.00
N GLN A 94 -20.80 -12.87 1.83
CA GLN A 94 -19.85 -11.94 1.22
C GLN A 94 -19.99 -10.56 1.85
N PHE A 95 -18.88 -9.83 1.96
CA PHE A 95 -18.84 -8.58 2.68
C PHE A 95 -18.90 -7.37 1.73
N LEU A 96 -17.97 -7.31 0.79
CA LEU A 96 -17.84 -6.20 -0.18
C LEU A 96 -18.33 -6.60 -1.58
N THR A 97 -18.25 -7.89 -1.94
CA THR A 97 -18.54 -8.38 -3.30
C THR A 97 -17.71 -7.66 -4.36
N ASP A 98 -18.33 -7.02 -5.37
CA ASP A 98 -17.67 -6.19 -6.38
C ASP A 98 -18.11 -4.70 -6.36
N GLU A 99 -18.90 -4.26 -5.38
CA GLU A 99 -19.54 -2.94 -5.35
C GLU A 99 -18.55 -1.78 -5.50
N ASP A 100 -17.45 -1.77 -4.73
CA ASP A 100 -16.44 -0.71 -4.80
C ASP A 100 -15.65 -0.72 -6.11
N GLY A 101 -15.42 -1.91 -6.66
CA GLY A 101 -14.86 -2.08 -7.99
C GLY A 101 -15.79 -1.50 -9.06
N ARG A 102 -17.10 -1.75 -8.95
CA ARG A 102 -18.12 -1.22 -9.86
C ARG A 102 -18.23 0.30 -9.77
N PHE A 103 -18.25 0.83 -8.56
CA PHE A 103 -18.23 2.28 -8.31
C PHE A 103 -16.99 2.95 -8.93
N THR A 104 -15.81 2.32 -8.76
CA THR A 104 -14.57 2.82 -9.36
C THR A 104 -14.61 2.76 -10.89
N ALA A 105 -15.14 1.67 -11.46
CA ALA A 105 -15.29 1.51 -12.90
C ALA A 105 -16.22 2.57 -13.51
N GLU A 106 -17.37 2.82 -12.87
CA GLU A 106 -18.29 3.88 -13.28
C GLU A 106 -17.65 5.26 -13.18
N THR A 107 -16.96 5.55 -12.08
CA THR A 107 -16.29 6.84 -11.86
C THR A 107 -15.21 7.13 -12.91
N LEU A 108 -14.41 6.13 -13.27
CA LEU A 108 -13.27 6.31 -14.19
C LEU A 108 -13.64 6.17 -15.67
N PHE A 109 -14.64 5.34 -15.99
CA PHE A 109 -14.96 4.96 -17.38
C PHE A 109 -16.42 5.23 -17.78
N GLY A 110 -17.25 5.74 -16.87
CA GLY A 110 -18.65 6.10 -17.11
C GLY A 110 -19.64 4.92 -17.10
N GLU A 111 -19.17 3.70 -16.84
CA GLU A 111 -20.03 2.51 -16.79
C GLU A 111 -19.41 1.41 -15.90
N ALA A 112 -20.23 0.79 -15.05
CA ALA A 112 -19.87 -0.34 -14.19
C ALA A 112 -19.85 -1.70 -14.92
N SER A 113 -19.40 -1.77 -16.17
CA SER A 113 -19.35 -3.01 -16.97
C SER A 113 -18.24 -3.96 -16.51
N ASP A 114 -18.38 -5.26 -16.79
CA ASP A 114 -17.35 -6.27 -16.45
C ASP A 114 -15.99 -5.94 -17.08
N ALA A 115 -16.01 -5.41 -18.31
CA ALA A 115 -14.82 -4.98 -19.02
C ALA A 115 -14.11 -3.80 -18.33
N ASN A 116 -14.85 -2.90 -17.68
CA ASN A 116 -14.28 -1.82 -16.89
C ASN A 116 -13.86 -2.29 -15.49
N LEU A 117 -14.61 -3.21 -14.88
CA LEU A 117 -14.24 -3.84 -13.62
C LEU A 117 -12.87 -4.54 -13.71
N GLU A 118 -12.60 -5.27 -14.79
CA GLU A 118 -11.32 -5.94 -15.01
C GLU A 118 -10.11 -4.97 -14.98
N LYS A 119 -10.32 -3.71 -15.36
CA LYS A 119 -9.27 -2.68 -15.36
C LYS A 119 -8.94 -2.16 -13.96
N VAL A 120 -9.89 -2.21 -13.03
CA VAL A 120 -9.77 -1.57 -11.70
C VAL A 120 -9.70 -2.56 -10.55
N LYS A 121 -10.12 -3.81 -10.78
CA LYS A 121 -10.24 -4.79 -9.70
C LYS A 121 -8.90 -5.14 -9.03
N ARG A 122 -7.79 -5.02 -9.78
CA ARG A 122 -6.43 -5.29 -9.29
C ARG A 122 -5.76 -3.98 -8.95
N GLY A 123 -5.34 -3.84 -7.69
CA GLY A 123 -4.68 -2.66 -7.17
C GLY A 123 -3.38 -2.99 -6.45
N ASN A 124 -2.84 -1.98 -5.78
CA ASN A 124 -1.65 -2.09 -4.97
C ASN A 124 -1.71 -1.11 -3.80
N GLY A 125 -0.84 -1.32 -2.83
CA GLY A 125 -0.61 -0.39 -1.72
C GLY A 125 0.88 -0.15 -1.57
N MET A 126 1.27 1.08 -1.21
CA MET A 126 2.67 1.51 -1.25
C MET A 126 3.07 2.35 -0.05
N ILE A 127 4.35 2.21 0.32
CA ILE A 127 5.05 3.26 1.06
C ILE A 127 5.76 4.15 0.04
N VAL A 128 5.53 5.46 0.10
CA VAL A 128 6.18 6.43 -0.78
C VAL A 128 6.80 7.59 0.00
N ASN A 129 7.85 8.17 -0.57
CA ASN A 129 8.44 9.42 -0.10
C ASN A 129 8.71 10.35 -1.28
N PHE A 130 8.42 11.64 -1.12
CA PHE A 130 8.62 12.63 -2.19
C PHE A 130 8.80 14.05 -1.65
N PRO A 131 9.54 14.92 -2.36
CA PRO A 131 9.68 16.33 -1.99
C PRO A 131 8.40 17.12 -2.23
N ARG A 132 8.11 18.10 -1.36
CA ARG A 132 7.01 19.05 -1.53
C ARG A 132 7.40 20.42 -0.97
N GLY A 133 7.62 21.38 -1.87
CA GLY A 133 8.04 22.73 -1.49
C GLY A 133 9.40 22.71 -0.76
N LYS A 134 9.45 23.23 0.47
CA LYS A 134 10.66 23.23 1.31
C LYS A 134 10.84 21.96 2.15
N GLY A 135 9.91 21.02 2.08
CA GLY A 135 9.92 19.78 2.85
C GLY A 135 9.71 18.56 1.97
N GLU A 136 9.27 17.48 2.60
CA GLU A 136 8.99 16.21 1.97
C GLU A 136 7.82 15.52 2.69
N VAL A 137 7.19 14.56 2.02
CA VAL A 137 6.08 13.76 2.53
C VAL A 137 6.56 12.32 2.63
N PHE A 138 6.29 11.67 3.76
CA PHE A 138 6.39 10.22 3.90
C PHE A 138 4.97 9.68 4.09
N HIS A 139 4.56 8.75 3.24
CA HIS A 139 3.21 8.20 3.24
C HIS A 139 3.31 6.69 3.41
N ALA A 140 2.85 6.18 4.56
CA ALA A 140 2.85 4.75 4.84
C ALA A 140 1.79 3.99 4.03
N GLY A 141 0.67 4.63 3.68
CA GLY A 141 -0.30 4.07 2.74
C GLY A 141 -1.11 2.87 3.26
N SER A 142 -1.40 2.84 4.56
CA SER A 142 -2.35 1.87 5.13
C SER A 142 -3.07 2.41 6.37
N CYS A 143 -4.34 2.04 6.52
CA CYS A 143 -5.11 2.23 7.76
C CYS A 143 -4.49 1.48 8.95
N GLU A 144 -3.93 0.29 8.73
CA GLU A 144 -3.46 -0.60 9.81
C GLU A 144 -2.05 -0.25 10.32
N TRP A 145 -1.42 0.83 9.83
CA TRP A 145 -0.14 1.30 10.38
C TRP A 145 -0.22 1.55 11.89
N VAL A 146 -1.33 2.14 12.36
CA VAL A 146 -1.57 2.39 13.78
C VAL A 146 -1.68 1.09 14.60
N ALA A 147 -2.16 0.02 13.99
CA ALA A 147 -2.24 -1.27 14.65
C ALA A 147 -0.84 -1.85 14.93
N GLY A 148 0.13 -1.59 14.05
CA GLY A 148 1.55 -1.87 14.31
C GLY A 148 2.10 -1.15 15.53
N LEU A 149 1.75 0.12 15.69
CA LEU A 149 2.13 0.91 16.88
C LEU A 149 1.47 0.39 18.16
N LEU A 150 0.17 0.06 18.11
CA LEU A 150 -0.56 -0.51 19.25
C LEU A 150 -0.02 -1.89 19.67
N ARG A 151 0.42 -2.68 18.69
CA ARG A 151 1.04 -4.00 18.89
C ARG A 151 2.53 -3.91 19.22
N GLN A 152 3.08 -2.70 19.31
CA GLN A 152 4.48 -2.43 19.63
C GLN A 152 5.46 -3.14 18.67
N ASP A 153 5.13 -3.12 17.38
CA ASP A 153 6.00 -3.69 16.35
C ASP A 153 7.29 -2.86 16.26
N PRO A 154 8.46 -3.46 16.54
CA PRO A 154 9.70 -2.72 16.69
C PRO A 154 10.16 -2.05 15.39
N MET A 155 9.86 -2.65 14.23
CA MET A 155 10.25 -2.06 12.95
C MET A 155 9.31 -0.91 12.58
N VAL A 156 8.01 -1.05 12.82
CA VAL A 156 7.00 0.00 12.55
C VAL A 156 7.23 1.21 13.46
N GLU A 157 7.49 0.98 14.75
CA GLU A 157 7.86 2.04 15.70
C GLU A 157 9.15 2.73 15.26
N ARG A 158 10.16 1.97 14.83
CA ARG A 158 11.44 2.53 14.35
C ARG A 158 11.24 3.42 13.14
N VAL A 159 10.48 2.98 12.14
CA VAL A 159 10.19 3.79 10.94
C VAL A 159 9.45 5.07 11.32
N THR A 160 8.41 4.95 12.16
CA THR A 160 7.65 6.11 12.65
C THR A 160 8.55 7.10 13.38
N LYS A 161 9.42 6.61 14.24
CA LYS A 161 10.40 7.43 14.96
C LYS A 161 11.38 8.13 14.00
N ASN A 162 11.91 7.42 13.01
CA ASN A 162 12.85 7.99 12.03
C ASN A 162 12.20 9.16 11.27
N VAL A 163 10.94 9.00 10.84
CA VAL A 163 10.17 10.04 10.15
C VAL A 163 9.96 11.26 11.06
N LEU A 164 9.51 11.04 12.29
CA LEU A 164 9.28 12.11 13.25
C LEU A 164 10.58 12.84 13.62
N ASP A 165 11.65 12.13 13.91
CA ASP A 165 12.94 12.74 14.26
C ASP A 165 13.46 13.60 13.11
N ARG A 166 13.38 13.11 11.88
CA ARG A 166 13.80 13.87 10.70
C ARG A 166 12.98 15.14 10.51
N TYR A 167 11.65 15.06 10.60
CA TYR A 167 10.77 16.21 10.36
C TYR A 167 10.75 17.21 11.53
N LEU A 168 11.17 16.77 12.73
CA LEU A 168 11.36 17.63 13.89
C LEU A 168 12.80 18.16 14.02
N GLY A 169 13.70 17.83 13.08
CA GLY A 169 15.10 18.30 13.10
C GLY A 169 15.95 17.73 14.24
N LYS A 170 15.65 16.51 14.70
CA LYS A 170 16.35 15.84 15.81
C LYS A 170 17.54 14.98 15.36
N SER A 171 17.93 15.09 14.09
CA SER A 171 19.05 14.37 13.47
C SER A 171 20.41 14.96 13.81
#